data_AF-A0A7S0IXY7-F1
#
_entry.id   AF-A0A7S0IXY7-F1
#
_cell.length_a   1.000
_cell.length_b   1.000
_cell.length_c   1.000
_cell.angle_alpha   90.00
_cell.angle_beta   90.00
_cell.angle_gamma   90.00
#
_symmetry.space_group_name_H-M   'P 1'
#
loop_
_entity.id
_entity.type
_entity.pdbx_description
1 polymer ?
#
loop_
_entity_poly.entity_id
_entity_poly.type
_entity_poly.pdbx_seq_one_letter_code
_entity_poly.pdbx_strand_id
1 'polypeptide(L)'
;CYEAIHTTFDWLPLAALIGGNVLVLHGGLGAGTWGLADLERVSRPLSTDRPAGKDFRVVVDALWSDPADSDAEMRKGVHCNWTRLGLSRPPADDAPAPGSAGKERKSAVESARGSLAAAELLAAEHDGGLGASSAVLEFGADVTRAFCAREGISLVIRAHQFVPHGYKYMHGGRLITLFSAR
;
A
#
# COMPACT_ATOMS: atom_id res chain seq x y z
N CYS A 1 -20.28 -0.99 26.49
CA CYS A 1 -20.22 -1.97 25.37
C CYS A 1 -19.35 -1.43 24.24
N TYR A 2 -19.73 -0.31 23.61
CA TYR A 2 -18.94 0.34 22.54
C TYR A 2 -17.47 0.58 22.91
N GLU A 3 -17.20 1.23 24.04
CA GLU A 3 -15.82 1.52 24.49
C GLU A 3 -14.96 0.25 24.66
N ALA A 4 -15.55 -0.83 25.17
CA ALA A 4 -14.84 -2.10 25.34
C ALA A 4 -14.48 -2.74 23.98
N ILE A 5 -15.37 -2.63 22.99
CA ILE A 5 -15.10 -3.09 21.62
C ILE A 5 -14.04 -2.22 20.95
N HIS A 6 -14.16 -0.90 21.09
CA HIS A 6 -13.22 0.06 20.50
C HIS A 6 -11.80 -0.15 21.04
N THR A 7 -11.66 -0.20 22.36
CA THR A 7 -10.38 -0.52 23.02
C THR A 7 -9.84 -1.89 22.62
N THR A 8 -10.70 -2.90 22.40
CA THR A 8 -10.26 -4.21 21.91
C THR A 8 -9.64 -4.12 20.51
N PHE A 9 -10.17 -3.29 19.61
CA PHE A 9 -9.62 -3.13 18.26
C PHE A 9 -8.22 -2.54 18.26
N ASP A 10 -7.87 -1.72 19.25
CA ASP A 10 -6.53 -1.15 19.37
C ASP A 10 -5.44 -2.21 19.65
N TRP A 11 -5.85 -3.42 20.08
CA TRP A 11 -4.95 -4.54 20.37
C TRP A 11 -4.87 -5.57 19.24
N LEU A 12 -5.66 -5.43 18.18
CA LEU A 12 -5.65 -6.41 17.10
C LEU A 12 -4.26 -6.44 16.39
N PRO A 13 -3.79 -7.64 16.01
CA PRO A 13 -2.60 -7.75 15.18
C PRO A 13 -2.87 -7.13 13.80
N LEU A 14 -1.84 -6.50 13.22
CA LEU A 14 -1.94 -5.92 11.86
C LEU A 14 -1.71 -6.95 10.76
N ALA A 15 -0.95 -7.99 11.08
CA ALA A 15 -0.50 -9.00 10.14
C ALA A 15 -0.31 -10.35 10.84
N ALA A 16 -0.26 -11.41 10.05
CA ALA A 16 0.21 -12.71 10.49
C ALA A 16 1.24 -13.26 9.49
N LEU A 17 2.29 -13.91 10.00
CA LEU A 17 3.28 -14.61 9.18
C LEU A 17 3.09 -16.12 9.38
N ILE A 18 2.64 -16.81 8.33
CA ILE A 18 2.39 -18.25 8.35
C ILE A 18 3.59 -18.97 7.73
N GLY A 19 4.12 -19.97 8.44
CA GLY A 19 5.23 -20.80 7.93
C GLY A 19 6.52 -20.04 7.64
N GLY A 20 6.65 -18.79 8.12
CA GLY A 20 7.80 -17.92 7.84
C GLY A 20 7.86 -17.37 6.42
N ASN A 21 6.90 -17.68 5.54
CA ASN A 21 6.97 -17.34 4.12
C ASN A 21 5.63 -16.90 3.49
N VAL A 22 4.53 -16.84 4.25
CA VAL A 22 3.24 -16.33 3.80
C VAL A 22 2.82 -15.17 4.71
N LEU A 23 2.74 -13.97 4.15
CA LEU A 23 2.32 -12.77 4.86
C LEU A 23 0.81 -12.55 4.68
N VAL A 24 0.07 -12.39 5.76
CA VAL A 24 -1.37 -12.11 5.77
C VAL A 24 -1.63 -10.71 6.28
N LEU A 25 -2.39 -9.92 5.51
CA LEU A 25 -2.75 -8.52 5.81
C LEU A 25 -4.26 -8.31 5.59
N HIS A 26 -4.82 -7.21 6.08
CA HIS A 26 -6.19 -6.80 5.70
C HIS A 26 -6.17 -6.04 4.37
N GLY A 27 -5.45 -4.92 4.37
CA GLY A 27 -5.09 -4.05 3.27
C GLY A 27 -4.06 -4.70 2.35
N GLY A 28 -2.87 -4.14 2.26
CA GLY A 28 -1.83 -4.65 1.37
C GLY A 28 -0.47 -4.03 1.65
N LEU A 29 0.37 -3.91 0.63
CA LEU A 29 1.76 -3.47 0.80
C LEU A 29 1.95 -1.96 0.62
N GLY A 30 0.96 -1.26 0.03
CA GLY A 30 1.08 0.13 -0.39
C GLY A 30 2.34 0.36 -1.23
N ALA A 31 3.25 1.22 -0.77
CA ALA A 31 4.49 1.46 -1.53
C ALA A 31 5.56 0.38 -1.34
N GLY A 32 5.37 -0.58 -0.44
CA GLY A 32 6.36 -1.62 -0.13
C GLY A 32 7.67 -1.07 0.43
N THR A 33 7.65 0.14 1.03
CA THR A 33 8.82 0.83 1.61
C THR A 33 9.12 0.41 3.06
N TRP A 34 8.25 -0.40 3.66
CA TRP A 34 8.41 -1.01 4.98
C TRP A 34 8.68 -2.52 4.86
N GLY A 35 9.12 -3.16 5.95
CA GLY A 35 9.41 -4.61 6.00
C GLY A 35 8.77 -5.30 7.21
N LEU A 36 9.05 -6.59 7.39
CA LEU A 36 8.46 -7.39 8.48
C LEU A 36 8.86 -6.85 9.87
N ALA A 37 10.10 -6.41 10.03
CA ALA A 37 10.58 -5.80 11.27
C ALA A 37 9.85 -4.49 11.62
N ASP A 38 9.36 -3.75 10.62
CA ASP A 38 8.57 -2.54 10.88
C ASP A 38 7.16 -2.90 11.41
N LEU A 39 6.54 -3.99 10.91
CA LEU A 39 5.27 -4.49 11.43
C LEU A 39 5.37 -4.92 12.91
N GLU A 40 6.46 -5.62 13.26
CA GLU A 40 6.72 -6.07 14.63
C GLU A 40 6.96 -4.90 15.60
N ARG A 41 7.55 -3.80 15.12
CA ARG A 41 7.85 -2.63 15.94
C ARG A 41 6.61 -1.79 16.27
N VAL A 42 5.53 -1.87 15.49
CA VAL A 42 4.34 -1.04 15.73
C VAL A 42 3.76 -1.38 17.11
N SER A 43 3.84 -0.42 18.02
CA SER A 43 3.33 -0.55 19.38
C SER A 43 1.82 -0.77 19.43
N ARG A 44 1.36 -1.38 20.52
CA ARG A 44 -0.06 -1.49 20.90
C ARG A 44 -0.25 -0.89 22.29
N PRO A 45 -1.40 -0.26 22.60
CA PRO A 45 -2.55 -0.06 21.73
C PRO A 45 -2.32 1.04 20.68
N LEU A 46 -2.96 0.92 19.51
CA LEU A 46 -2.81 1.87 18.39
C LEU A 46 -3.32 3.29 18.70
N SER A 47 -4.19 3.45 19.70
CA SER A 47 -4.87 4.70 20.08
C SER A 47 -4.08 5.60 21.02
N THR A 48 -2.89 5.18 21.49
CA THR A 48 -2.14 5.92 22.52
C THR A 48 -1.64 7.27 22.02
N ASP A 49 -1.40 7.38 20.71
CA ASP A 49 -1.29 8.59 19.89
C ASP A 49 -1.32 8.07 18.45
N ARG A 50 -1.96 8.77 17.49
CA ARG A 50 -1.92 8.33 16.08
C ARG A 50 -0.45 8.11 15.72
N PRO A 51 -0.03 6.89 15.29
CA PRO A 51 1.37 6.64 15.00
C PRO A 51 1.83 7.67 13.98
N ALA A 52 3.00 8.26 14.21
CA ALA A 52 3.54 9.32 13.37
C ALA A 52 4.63 8.75 12.44
N GLY A 53 4.87 9.43 11.32
CA GLY A 53 5.95 9.08 10.40
C GLY A 53 5.82 7.67 9.81
N LYS A 54 6.88 6.86 9.92
CA LYS A 54 6.95 5.55 9.25
C LYS A 54 5.93 4.55 9.80
N ASP A 55 5.67 4.57 11.11
CA ASP A 55 4.74 3.63 11.74
C ASP A 55 3.29 3.91 11.32
N PHE A 56 2.93 5.19 11.10
CA PHE A 56 1.66 5.55 10.49
C PHE A 56 1.49 4.85 9.15
N ARG A 57 2.55 4.91 8.33
CA ARG A 57 2.50 4.42 6.97
C ARG A 57 2.38 2.90 6.91
N VAL A 58 3.08 2.19 7.79
CA VAL A 58 2.94 0.73 7.95
C VAL A 58 1.50 0.36 8.26
N VAL A 59 0.88 1.05 9.23
CA VAL A 59 -0.51 0.79 9.65
C VAL A 59 -1.49 1.07 8.51
N VAL A 60 -1.37 2.24 7.86
CA VAL A 60 -2.27 2.64 6.77
C VAL A 60 -2.15 1.69 5.58
N ASP A 61 -0.93 1.35 5.16
CA ASP A 61 -0.73 0.44 4.03
C ASP A 61 -1.28 -0.96 4.35
N ALA A 62 -0.97 -1.50 5.53
CA ALA A 62 -1.39 -2.82 5.97
C ALA A 62 -2.92 -2.96 6.12
N LEU A 63 -3.64 -1.86 6.38
CA LEU A 63 -5.09 -1.88 6.56
C LEU A 63 -5.87 -1.42 5.33
N TRP A 64 -5.36 -0.47 4.54
CA TRP A 64 -6.17 0.25 3.55
C TRP A 64 -5.66 0.16 2.12
N SER A 65 -4.40 -0.17 1.88
CA SER A 65 -3.88 -0.22 0.51
C SER A 65 -4.49 -1.37 -0.30
N ASP A 66 -4.61 -1.16 -1.61
CA ASP A 66 -5.19 -2.12 -2.55
C ASP A 66 -4.20 -2.50 -3.66
N PRO A 67 -4.23 -3.72 -4.19
CA PRO A 67 -3.61 -3.99 -5.47
C PRO A 67 -4.42 -3.34 -6.59
N ALA A 68 -3.76 -3.06 -7.71
CA ALA A 68 -4.46 -2.65 -8.92
C ALA A 68 -5.44 -3.72 -9.42
N ASP A 69 -6.57 -3.31 -9.98
CA ASP A 69 -7.65 -4.21 -10.39
C ASP A 69 -7.23 -5.28 -11.41
N SER A 70 -6.22 -5.01 -12.22
CA SER A 70 -5.59 -6.02 -13.07
C SER A 70 -4.06 -5.90 -13.16
N ASP A 71 -3.40 -7.06 -13.29
CA ASP A 71 -1.96 -7.18 -13.57
C ASP A 71 -1.55 -6.48 -14.88
N ALA A 72 -2.52 -6.20 -15.77
CA ALA A 72 -2.32 -5.50 -17.03
C ALA A 72 -2.37 -3.97 -16.88
N GLU A 73 -3.26 -3.45 -16.03
CA GLU A 73 -3.49 -2.00 -15.86
C GLU A 73 -2.41 -1.31 -15.02
N MET A 74 -1.85 -1.98 -13.99
CA MET A 74 -0.68 -1.47 -13.26
C MET A 74 0.44 -2.48 -13.24
N ARG A 75 1.20 -2.48 -14.33
CA ARG A 75 2.38 -3.33 -14.45
C ARG A 75 3.55 -2.83 -13.58
N LYS A 76 3.57 -1.54 -13.21
CA LYS A 76 4.65 -0.90 -12.44
C LYS A 76 4.15 0.24 -11.55
N GLY A 77 4.67 0.32 -10.32
CA GLY A 77 4.60 1.49 -9.46
C GLY A 77 3.46 1.50 -8.44
N VAL A 78 3.26 2.69 -7.87
CA VAL A 78 2.36 2.98 -6.74
C VAL A 78 1.60 4.25 -7.09
N HIS A 79 0.28 4.23 -6.94
CA HIS A 79 -0.59 5.34 -7.32
C HIS A 79 -1.61 5.64 -6.22
N CYS A 80 -2.19 6.84 -6.24
CA CYS A 80 -3.33 7.15 -5.39
C CYS A 80 -4.54 6.31 -5.81
N ASN A 81 -5.28 5.80 -4.84
CA ASN A 81 -6.54 5.10 -5.09
C ASN A 81 -7.66 6.11 -5.36
N TRP A 82 -7.84 6.50 -6.63
CA TRP A 82 -8.84 7.49 -7.02
C TRP A 82 -10.26 7.02 -6.73
N THR A 83 -10.53 5.73 -6.95
CA THR A 83 -11.84 5.12 -6.71
C THR A 83 -12.29 5.30 -5.26
N ARG A 84 -11.38 5.13 -4.30
CA ARG A 84 -11.65 5.36 -2.88
C ARG A 84 -11.76 6.81 -2.48
N LEU A 85 -11.13 7.70 -3.23
CA LEU A 85 -11.32 9.15 -3.08
C LEU A 85 -12.62 9.63 -3.72
N GLY A 86 -13.39 8.74 -4.37
CA GLY A 86 -14.61 9.12 -5.10
C GLY A 86 -14.32 9.94 -6.35
N LEU A 87 -13.08 9.88 -6.85
CA LEU A 87 -12.60 10.65 -8.00
C LEU A 87 -12.35 9.72 -9.19
N SER A 88 -12.57 10.22 -10.40
CA SER A 88 -12.17 9.53 -11.63
C SER A 88 -10.66 9.63 -11.83
N ARG A 89 -10.01 8.52 -12.21
CA ARG A 89 -8.60 8.54 -12.58
C ARG A 89 -8.40 9.54 -13.75
N PRO A 90 -7.40 10.44 -13.67
CA PRO A 90 -7.09 11.33 -14.78
C PRO A 90 -6.64 10.53 -16.01
N PRO A 91 -6.94 11.00 -17.24
CA PRO A 91 -6.48 10.37 -18.46
C PRO A 91 -4.94 10.28 -18.48
N ALA A 92 -4.41 9.19 -19.04
CA ALA A 92 -2.98 8.87 -19.00
C ALA A 92 -2.07 9.94 -19.64
N ASP A 93 -2.63 10.82 -20.47
CA ASP A 93 -1.92 11.87 -21.19
C ASP A 93 -1.64 13.13 -20.34
N ASP A 94 -2.22 13.24 -19.14
CA ASP A 94 -2.00 14.35 -18.19
C ASP A 94 -1.03 14.00 -17.05
N ALA A 95 -0.39 12.83 -17.09
CA ALA A 95 0.78 12.61 -16.24
C ALA A 95 1.88 13.60 -16.68
N PRO A 96 2.49 14.39 -15.78
CA PRO A 96 3.55 15.30 -16.18
C PRO A 96 4.64 14.49 -16.88
N ALA A 97 4.83 14.74 -18.17
CA ALA A 97 5.93 14.17 -18.93
C ALA A 97 7.23 14.41 -18.13
N PRO A 98 8.17 13.44 -18.07
CA PRO A 98 9.44 13.67 -17.41
C PRO A 98 10.13 14.85 -18.09
N GLY A 99 10.04 16.00 -17.44
CA GLY A 99 10.36 17.29 -18.02
C GLY A 99 11.76 17.30 -18.62
N SER A 100 11.83 17.81 -19.84
CA SER A 100 13.04 18.30 -20.47
C SER A 100 13.73 19.32 -19.58
N ALA A 101 14.74 18.90 -18.82
CA ALA A 101 15.64 19.80 -18.12
C ALA A 101 17.05 19.20 -18.08
N GLY A 102 17.98 19.89 -18.74
CA GLY A 102 19.39 19.94 -18.35
C GLY A 102 20.15 18.62 -18.30
N LYS A 103 20.75 18.28 -19.43
CA LYS A 103 21.90 17.38 -19.53
C LYS A 103 23.01 17.89 -18.60
N GLU A 104 23.19 17.25 -17.43
CA GLU A 104 24.43 17.13 -16.63
C GLU A 104 24.10 16.96 -15.13
N ARG A 105 24.07 15.69 -14.69
CA ARG A 105 24.63 15.16 -13.42
C ARG A 105 24.19 13.71 -13.29
N LYS A 106 24.91 12.84 -14.01
CA LYS A 106 24.86 11.40 -13.84
C LYS A 106 25.59 11.05 -12.53
N SER A 107 24.84 10.53 -11.57
CA SER A 107 25.18 9.45 -10.63
C SER A 107 24.42 9.64 -9.32
N ALA A 108 23.93 8.54 -8.76
CA ALA A 108 23.15 8.40 -7.52
C ALA A 108 21.65 8.78 -7.51
N VAL A 109 21.10 9.48 -8.50
CA VAL A 109 19.68 9.93 -8.50
C VAL A 109 18.72 8.98 -9.26
N GLU A 110 19.23 7.95 -9.93
CA GLU A 110 18.43 7.15 -10.89
C GLU A 110 17.76 5.89 -10.30
N SER A 111 18.03 5.56 -9.03
CA SER A 111 17.40 4.41 -8.34
C SER A 111 16.13 4.77 -7.54
N ALA A 112 15.83 6.05 -7.37
CA ALA A 112 14.79 6.54 -6.45
C ALA A 112 13.61 7.26 -7.16
N ARG A 113 13.49 7.13 -8.48
CA ARG A 113 12.48 7.86 -9.28
C ARG A 113 11.09 7.20 -9.36
N GLY A 114 10.88 6.08 -8.66
CA GLY A 114 9.59 5.37 -8.64
C GLY A 114 9.01 5.13 -7.25
N SER A 115 9.59 5.73 -6.21
CA SER A 115 9.28 5.40 -4.81
C SER A 115 8.83 6.64 -4.06
N LEU A 116 7.55 6.67 -3.68
CA LEU A 116 6.93 7.58 -2.70
C LEU A 116 6.81 9.06 -3.11
N ALA A 117 7.87 9.72 -3.56
CA ALA A 117 7.89 11.17 -3.80
C ALA A 117 6.86 11.64 -4.84
N ALA A 118 6.63 10.86 -5.91
CA ALA A 118 5.64 11.20 -6.93
C ALA A 118 4.19 11.06 -6.44
N ALA A 119 3.91 10.06 -5.60
CA ALA A 119 2.58 9.90 -4.98
C ALA A 119 2.34 10.95 -3.89
N GLU A 120 3.38 11.32 -3.14
CA GLU A 120 3.34 12.41 -2.15
C GLU A 120 3.11 13.79 -2.80
N LEU A 121 3.76 14.07 -3.93
CA LEU A 121 3.55 15.30 -4.71
C LEU A 121 2.14 15.37 -5.32
N LEU A 122 1.65 14.29 -5.93
CA LEU A 122 0.30 14.25 -6.53
C LEU A 122 -0.82 14.35 -5.49
N ALA A 123 -0.62 13.83 -4.27
CA ALA A 123 -1.59 13.97 -3.18
C ALA A 123 -1.54 15.36 -2.50
N ALA A 124 -0.44 16.09 -2.62
CA ALA A 124 -0.28 17.42 -2.03
C ALA A 124 -0.93 18.54 -2.86
N GLU A 125 -1.14 18.36 -4.16
CA GLU A 125 -1.68 19.41 -5.04
C GLU A 125 -3.21 19.49 -5.05
N HIS A 126 -3.93 18.51 -4.49
CA HIS A 126 -5.38 18.37 -4.72
C HIS A 126 -6.30 18.45 -3.49
N ASP A 127 -5.82 18.69 -2.28
CA ASP A 127 -6.72 18.88 -1.14
C ASP A 127 -6.20 19.88 -0.10
N GLY A 128 -7.07 20.82 0.28
CA GLY A 128 -6.81 21.80 1.30
C GLY A 128 -6.69 21.14 2.67
N GLY A 129 -5.47 20.85 3.11
CA GLY A 129 -5.12 20.75 4.52
C GLY A 129 -5.14 19.36 5.18
N LEU A 130 -5.47 18.28 4.47
CA LEU A 130 -5.28 16.91 4.96
C LEU A 130 -4.09 16.28 4.24
N GLY A 131 -2.89 16.48 4.80
CA GLY A 131 -1.61 16.17 4.16
C GLY A 131 -1.50 14.77 3.54
N ALA A 132 -0.67 14.69 2.49
CA ALA A 132 -0.32 13.54 1.64
C ALA A 132 -0.03 12.20 2.36
N SER A 133 0.13 12.22 3.68
CA SER A 133 0.32 11.04 4.54
C SER A 133 -0.92 10.14 4.63
N SER A 134 -2.13 10.65 4.38
CA SER A 134 -3.39 9.92 4.54
C SER A 134 -3.92 9.23 3.27
N ALA A 135 -3.24 9.39 2.13
CA ALA A 135 -3.70 8.84 0.86
C ALA A 135 -3.67 7.31 0.87
N VAL A 136 -4.83 6.69 0.56
CA VAL A 136 -4.92 5.26 0.31
C VAL A 136 -4.28 4.95 -1.04
N LEU A 137 -3.40 3.95 -1.07
CA LEU A 137 -2.59 3.65 -2.25
C LEU A 137 -3.02 2.39 -2.95
N GLU A 138 -2.82 2.41 -4.26
CA GLU A 138 -2.84 1.23 -5.11
C GLU A 138 -1.41 0.81 -5.48
N PHE A 139 -1.16 -0.50 -5.53
CA PHE A 139 0.17 -1.04 -5.84
C PHE A 139 0.15 -2.12 -6.93
N GLY A 140 1.19 -2.11 -7.76
CA GLY A 140 1.37 -3.07 -8.86
C GLY A 140 2.07 -4.37 -8.46
N ALA A 141 2.16 -5.27 -9.43
CA ALA A 141 2.81 -6.57 -9.29
C ALA A 141 4.33 -6.47 -9.02
N ASP A 142 4.97 -5.40 -9.46
CA ASP A 142 6.38 -5.11 -9.22
C ASP A 142 6.65 -4.84 -7.73
N VAL A 143 5.79 -4.08 -7.06
CA VAL A 143 5.89 -3.81 -5.61
C VAL A 143 5.79 -5.11 -4.83
N THR A 144 4.82 -5.94 -5.17
CA THR A 144 4.65 -7.26 -4.52
C THR A 144 5.86 -8.15 -4.75
N ARG A 145 6.34 -8.24 -5.99
CA ARG A 145 7.53 -9.04 -6.31
C ARG A 145 8.77 -8.54 -5.58
N ALA A 146 8.99 -7.23 -5.52
CA ALA A 146 10.14 -6.62 -4.86
C ALA A 146 10.09 -6.86 -3.34
N PHE A 147 8.93 -6.65 -2.72
CA PHE A 147 8.71 -6.91 -1.31
C PHE A 147 8.93 -8.39 -0.98
N CYS A 148 8.32 -9.30 -1.73
CA CYS A 148 8.49 -10.75 -1.58
C CYS A 148 9.96 -11.17 -1.66
N ALA A 149 10.70 -10.65 -2.65
CA ALA A 149 12.12 -10.95 -2.81
C ALA A 149 12.99 -10.41 -1.67
N ARG A 150 12.66 -9.23 -1.14
CA ARG A 150 13.43 -8.58 -0.07
C ARG A 150 13.21 -9.25 1.29
N GLU A 151 11.97 -9.59 1.61
CA GLU A 151 11.59 -10.12 2.93
C GLU A 151 11.57 -11.66 2.98
N GLY A 152 11.87 -12.35 1.87
CA GLY A 152 11.83 -13.81 1.79
C GLY A 152 10.41 -14.39 1.81
N ILE A 153 9.41 -13.61 1.39
CA ILE A 153 8.01 -14.02 1.35
C ILE A 153 7.67 -14.63 -0.01
N SER A 154 6.93 -15.73 -0.01
CA SER A 154 6.47 -16.43 -1.21
C SER A 154 5.09 -15.95 -1.68
N LEU A 155 4.24 -15.53 -0.74
CA LEU A 155 2.84 -15.22 -0.98
C LEU A 155 2.35 -14.15 0.00
N VAL A 156 1.59 -13.18 -0.51
CA VAL A 156 0.80 -12.25 0.29
C VAL A 156 -0.67 -12.63 0.18
N ILE A 157 -1.36 -12.76 1.31
CA ILE A 157 -2.80 -12.97 1.39
C ILE A 157 -3.42 -11.72 1.99
N ARG A 158 -4.49 -11.24 1.36
CA ARG A 158 -5.21 -10.05 1.79
C ARG A 158 -6.73 -10.22 1.76
N ALA A 159 -7.44 -9.22 2.27
CA ALA A 159 -8.90 -9.13 2.19
C ALA A 159 -9.34 -7.80 1.56
N HIS A 160 -10.35 -7.14 2.16
CA HIS A 160 -10.74 -5.74 1.94
C HIS A 160 -11.49 -5.40 0.64
N GLN A 161 -11.17 -6.01 -0.50
CA GLN A 161 -11.91 -5.82 -1.75
C GLN A 161 -12.94 -6.92 -1.96
N PHE A 162 -14.12 -6.56 -2.48
CA PHE A 162 -15.14 -7.53 -2.90
C PHE A 162 -14.62 -8.38 -4.06
N VAL A 163 -14.84 -9.69 -3.96
CA VAL A 163 -14.50 -10.63 -5.03
C VAL A 163 -15.70 -11.55 -5.27
N PRO A 164 -16.27 -11.59 -6.50
CA PRO A 164 -17.49 -12.36 -6.79
C PRO A 164 -17.44 -13.84 -6.41
N HIS A 165 -16.28 -14.48 -6.53
CA HIS A 165 -16.10 -15.90 -6.23
C HIS A 165 -15.44 -16.16 -4.86
N GLY A 166 -15.35 -15.13 -4.02
CA GLY A 166 -14.76 -15.21 -2.68
C GLY A 166 -13.23 -15.25 -2.64
N TYR A 167 -12.55 -15.44 -3.77
CA TYR A 167 -11.09 -15.27 -3.86
C TYR A 167 -10.61 -14.90 -5.28
N LYS A 168 -9.46 -14.23 -5.38
CA LYS A 168 -8.82 -13.83 -6.64
C LYS A 168 -7.29 -13.92 -6.52
N TYR A 169 -6.64 -14.55 -7.51
CA TYR A 169 -5.18 -14.54 -7.66
C TYR A 169 -4.74 -13.33 -8.47
N MET A 170 -3.64 -12.69 -8.05
CA MET A 170 -3.09 -11.48 -8.65
C MET A 170 -1.56 -11.54 -8.63
N HIS A 171 -0.92 -10.63 -9.35
CA HIS A 171 0.53 -10.39 -9.36
C HIS A 171 1.33 -11.67 -9.70
N GLY A 172 0.87 -12.40 -10.71
CA GLY A 172 1.46 -13.67 -11.13
C GLY A 172 1.46 -14.74 -10.03
N GLY A 173 0.40 -14.79 -9.22
CA GLY A 173 0.19 -15.81 -8.17
C GLY A 173 0.88 -15.51 -6.83
N ARG A 174 1.47 -14.31 -6.67
CA ARG A 174 2.12 -13.88 -5.42
C ARG A 174 1.20 -13.08 -4.49
N LEU A 175 -0.01 -12.77 -4.93
CA LEU A 175 -1.03 -12.09 -4.15
C LEU A 175 -2.37 -12.81 -4.28
N ILE A 176 -3.05 -13.03 -3.16
CA ILE A 176 -4.43 -13.54 -3.12
C ILE A 176 -5.30 -12.56 -2.35
N THR A 177 -6.42 -12.16 -2.95
CA THR A 177 -7.49 -11.43 -2.26
C THR A 177 -8.60 -12.40 -1.89
N LEU A 178 -9.00 -12.43 -0.61
CA LEU A 178 -10.09 -13.22 -0.07
C LEU A 178 -11.27 -12.34 0.33
N PHE A 179 -12.49 -12.82 0.09
CA PHE A 179 -13.73 -12.18 0.52
C PHE A 179 -14.70 -13.24 1.06
N SER A 180 -15.06 -13.12 2.34
CA SER A 180 -15.82 -14.16 3.06
C SER A 180 -17.26 -13.77 3.40
N ALA A 181 -17.67 -12.52 3.19
CA ALA A 181 -19.05 -12.11 3.35
C ALA A 181 -19.88 -12.63 2.17
N ARG A 182 -20.98 -13.34 2.47
CA ARG A 182 -21.92 -13.90 1.50
C ARG A 182 -23.25 -13.19 1.56
#